data_AF-A0A5C7I7I5-F1
#
_entry.id   AF-A0A5C7I7I5-F1
#
_cell.length_a   1.000
_cell.length_b   1.000
_cell.length_c   1.000
_cell.angle_alpha   90.00
_cell.angle_beta   90.00
_cell.angle_gamma   90.00
#
_symmetry.space_group_name_H-M   'P 1'
#
loop_
_entity.id
_entity.type
_entity.pdbx_description
1 polymer ?
#
loop_
_entity_poly.entity_id
_entity_poly.type
_entity_poly.pdbx_seq_one_letter_code
_entity_poly.pdbx_strand_id
1 'polypeptide(L)'
;MASSKSKILFIGGTGYIGKYIVEASILAGHPTFVLVRESTLLSDSKAQVIGTFKSLGVDFVFGDLYDHKSLVEAIKKVDVVISTVGLDQLPDQDKIIAAIKEAGNVKRFFPSEFGNDVDRVHAVETVKTAFAIKANIRRAVEAEGIPYTYVSSNLFSGYFLPTLAQPEAAAPPRDTVTILGDGNRKAIFNKEEDIGTYTIRAVEDPRTLNKILYIRPPGNIYSFNDLVSLWEKKIGKTLKRIYVSEEQLLKNIREAAVPLKLILSIGHSVFVKGDHTNFEIEPSFGVEASELYPDVKYSSVDEFLNQVV
;
A
#
# COMPACT_ATOMS: atom_id res chain seq x y z
N MET A 1 -34.62 -4.06 -1.05
CA MET A 1 -33.87 -4.60 0.10
C MET A 1 -32.43 -4.17 -0.09
N ALA A 2 -31.80 -3.54 0.90
CA ALA A 2 -30.37 -3.25 0.80
C ALA A 2 -29.64 -4.60 0.65
N SER A 3 -28.87 -4.77 -0.42
CA SER A 3 -28.02 -5.96 -0.57
C SER A 3 -27.12 -6.06 0.65
N SER A 4 -27.04 -7.24 1.27
CA SER A 4 -26.12 -7.47 2.39
C SER A 4 -24.69 -7.18 1.93
N LYS A 5 -23.93 -6.44 2.75
CA LYS A 5 -22.52 -6.16 2.51
C LYS A 5 -21.69 -7.45 2.41
N SER A 6 -20.71 -7.45 1.50
CA SER A 6 -19.79 -8.57 1.29
C SER A 6 -19.00 -8.89 2.56
N LYS A 7 -18.87 -10.17 2.89
CA LYS A 7 -18.00 -10.65 3.98
C LYS A 7 -16.55 -10.62 3.52
N ILE A 8 -15.65 -10.02 4.30
CA ILE A 8 -14.26 -9.80 3.89
C ILE A 8 -13.30 -10.53 4.83
N LEU A 9 -12.42 -11.37 4.28
CA LEU A 9 -11.30 -11.99 5.02
C LEU A 9 -10.00 -11.22 4.76
N PHE A 10 -9.31 -10.83 5.82
CA PHE A 10 -7.99 -10.22 5.79
C PHE A 10 -6.91 -11.23 6.18
N ILE A 11 -5.92 -11.41 5.31
CA ILE A 11 -4.73 -12.22 5.58
C ILE A 11 -3.56 -11.26 5.77
N GLY A 12 -2.97 -11.22 6.97
CA GLY A 12 -1.99 -10.20 7.36
C GLY A 12 -2.61 -8.89 7.85
N GLY A 13 -3.87 -8.91 8.31
CA GLY A 13 -4.62 -7.72 8.73
C GLY A 13 -4.01 -6.97 9.92
N THR A 14 -3.12 -7.58 10.71
CA THR A 14 -2.40 -6.91 11.82
C THR A 14 -1.09 -6.23 11.39
N GLY A 15 -0.78 -6.25 10.09
CA GLY A 15 0.37 -5.58 9.48
C GLY A 15 0.24 -4.06 9.41
N TYR A 16 1.27 -3.39 8.87
CA TYR A 16 1.32 -1.92 8.82
C TYR A 16 0.12 -1.31 8.10
N ILE A 17 -0.10 -1.68 6.83
CA ILE A 17 -1.24 -1.18 6.04
C ILE A 17 -2.54 -1.92 6.36
N GLY A 18 -2.44 -3.21 6.67
CA GLY A 18 -3.60 -4.08 6.91
C GLY A 18 -4.55 -3.56 7.98
N LYS A 19 -4.01 -3.00 9.07
CA LYS A 19 -4.85 -2.50 10.16
C LYS A 19 -5.79 -1.37 9.73
N TYR A 20 -5.31 -0.46 8.87
CA TYR A 20 -6.11 0.65 8.38
C TYR A 20 -7.20 0.18 7.42
N ILE A 21 -6.93 -0.85 6.60
CA ILE A 21 -7.93 -1.41 5.69
C ILE A 21 -8.98 -2.23 6.46
N VAL A 22 -8.59 -2.96 7.51
CA VAL A 22 -9.51 -3.66 8.41
C VAL A 22 -10.45 -2.67 9.11
N GLU A 23 -9.90 -1.58 9.65
CA GLU A 23 -10.71 -0.52 10.29
C GLU A 23 -11.68 0.11 9.29
N ALA A 24 -11.22 0.45 8.08
CA ALA A 24 -12.09 0.98 7.02
C ALA A 24 -13.22 0.01 6.62
N SER A 25 -12.95 -1.30 6.62
CA SER A 25 -13.93 -2.35 6.31
C SER A 25 -15.08 -2.36 7.31
N ILE A 26 -14.75 -2.34 8.61
CA ILE A 26 -15.73 -2.28 9.69
C ILE A 26 -16.53 -0.98 9.63
N LEU A 27 -15.86 0.17 9.46
CA LEU A 27 -16.52 1.48 9.39
C LEU A 27 -17.48 1.59 8.20
N ALA A 28 -17.19 0.90 7.10
CA ALA A 28 -18.07 0.79 5.94
C ALA A 28 -19.20 -0.27 6.11
N GLY A 29 -19.28 -0.94 7.26
CA GLY A 29 -20.34 -1.88 7.62
C GLY A 29 -20.18 -3.29 7.05
N HIS A 30 -18.97 -3.68 6.63
CA HIS A 30 -18.70 -5.04 6.16
C HIS A 30 -18.47 -6.00 7.34
N PRO A 31 -19.09 -7.20 7.35
CA PRO A 31 -18.64 -8.26 8.24
C PRO A 31 -17.18 -8.61 7.93
N THR A 32 -16.32 -8.40 8.91
CA THR A 32 -14.87 -8.34 8.71
C THR A 32 -14.17 -9.41 9.53
N PHE A 33 -13.48 -10.30 8.83
CA PHE A 33 -12.76 -11.43 9.39
C PHE A 33 -11.25 -11.20 9.27
N VAL A 34 -10.47 -11.46 10.31
CA VAL A 34 -9.01 -11.39 10.25
C VAL A 34 -8.43 -12.77 10.56
N LEU A 35 -7.67 -13.32 9.60
CA LEU A 35 -6.92 -14.55 9.80
C LEU A 35 -5.76 -14.28 10.78
N VAL A 36 -5.73 -15.01 11.89
CA VAL A 36 -4.70 -14.89 12.93
C VAL A 36 -4.21 -16.25 13.39
N ARG A 37 -2.94 -16.28 13.79
CA ARG A 37 -2.36 -17.39 14.55
C ARG A 37 -2.62 -17.15 16.04
N GLU A 38 -2.74 -18.21 16.84
CA GLU A 38 -2.89 -18.06 18.30
C GLU A 38 -1.80 -17.18 18.93
N SER A 39 -0.55 -17.38 18.51
CA SER A 39 0.60 -16.58 18.93
C SER A 39 0.48 -15.08 18.60
N THR A 40 -0.31 -14.72 17.57
CA THR A 40 -0.53 -13.31 17.21
C THR A 40 -1.43 -12.61 18.24
N LEU A 41 -2.41 -13.32 18.80
CA LEU A 41 -3.29 -12.77 19.84
C LEU A 41 -2.58 -12.59 21.19
N LEU A 42 -1.51 -13.34 21.41
CA LEU A 42 -0.67 -13.28 22.62
C LEU A 42 0.55 -12.36 22.45
N SER A 43 0.71 -11.72 21.29
CA SER A 43 1.89 -10.91 21.00
C SER A 43 1.77 -9.50 21.58
N ASP A 44 2.68 -9.14 22.49
CA ASP A 44 2.73 -7.80 23.09
C ASP A 44 2.88 -6.69 22.04
N SER A 45 3.70 -6.92 21.00
CA SER A 45 3.89 -5.95 19.91
C SER A 45 2.64 -5.74 19.05
N LYS A 46 1.65 -6.63 19.14
CA LYS A 46 0.36 -6.52 18.45
C LYS A 46 -0.80 -6.19 19.38
N ALA A 47 -0.58 -6.10 20.70
CA ALA A 47 -1.64 -5.94 21.70
C ALA A 47 -2.56 -4.73 21.41
N GLN A 48 -2.00 -3.59 21.00
CA GLN A 48 -2.79 -2.40 20.66
C GLN A 48 -3.72 -2.63 19.45
N VAL A 49 -3.20 -3.23 18.38
CA VAL A 49 -3.99 -3.51 17.17
C VAL A 49 -5.08 -4.54 17.47
N ILE A 50 -4.73 -5.60 18.20
CA ILE A 50 -5.70 -6.62 18.62
C ILE A 50 -6.77 -6.04 19.54
N GLY A 51 -6.40 -5.16 20.48
CA GLY A 51 -7.35 -4.45 21.35
C GLY A 51 -8.33 -3.60 20.55
N THR A 52 -7.83 -2.87 19.55
CA THR A 52 -8.65 -2.05 18.63
C THR A 52 -9.59 -2.92 17.80
N PHE A 53 -9.11 -4.03 17.25
CA PHE A 53 -9.94 -4.96 16.49
C PHE A 53 -11.06 -5.57 17.34
N LYS A 54 -10.76 -5.93 18.60
CA LYS A 54 -11.77 -6.42 19.55
C LYS A 54 -12.83 -5.36 19.85
N SER A 55 -12.45 -4.10 20.06
CA SER A 55 -13.42 -3.03 20.35
C SER A 55 -14.29 -2.68 19.15
N LEU A 56 -13.78 -2.88 17.93
CA LEU A 56 -14.50 -2.70 16.67
C LEU A 56 -15.35 -3.90 16.24
N GLY A 57 -15.29 -5.03 16.97
CA GLY A 57 -16.07 -6.22 16.65
C GLY A 57 -15.54 -7.01 15.45
N VAL A 58 -14.23 -7.00 15.21
CA VAL A 58 -13.60 -7.85 14.21
C VAL A 58 -13.71 -9.33 14.60
N ASP A 59 -14.11 -10.16 13.64
CA ASP A 59 -14.17 -11.61 13.82
C ASP A 59 -12.78 -12.23 13.56
N PHE A 60 -12.16 -12.79 14.60
CA PHE A 60 -10.90 -13.49 14.44
C PHE A 60 -11.13 -14.92 13.92
N VAL A 61 -10.45 -15.27 12.83
CA VAL A 61 -10.44 -16.62 12.28
C VAL A 61 -9.07 -17.23 12.52
N PHE A 62 -9.01 -18.34 13.25
CA PHE A 62 -7.77 -19.04 13.50
C PHE A 62 -7.31 -19.80 12.26
N GLY A 63 -6.08 -19.55 11.84
CA GLY A 63 -5.44 -20.23 10.73
C GLY A 63 -4.06 -19.67 10.41
N ASP A 64 -3.40 -20.27 9.43
CA ASP A 64 -2.03 -19.94 9.04
C ASP A 64 -1.91 -19.94 7.51
N LEU A 65 -1.13 -19.00 6.96
CA LEU A 65 -0.83 -18.92 5.52
C LEU A 65 -0.20 -20.22 4.99
N TYR A 66 0.51 -20.96 5.83
CA TYR A 66 1.19 -22.21 5.52
C TYR A 66 0.34 -23.45 5.87
N ASP A 67 -0.87 -23.29 6.41
CA ASP A 67 -1.85 -24.35 6.57
C ASP A 67 -2.99 -24.19 5.56
N HIS A 68 -2.86 -24.90 4.43
CA HIS A 68 -3.81 -24.87 3.32
C HIS A 68 -5.24 -25.19 3.75
N LYS A 69 -5.44 -26.16 4.64
CA LYS A 69 -6.78 -26.55 5.10
C LYS A 69 -7.43 -25.38 5.85
N SER A 70 -6.68 -24.74 6.76
CA SER A 70 -7.17 -23.58 7.50
C SER A 70 -7.54 -22.42 6.57
N LEU A 71 -6.75 -22.17 5.52
CA LEU A 71 -7.03 -21.15 4.51
C LEU A 71 -8.33 -21.44 3.77
N VAL A 72 -8.50 -22.66 3.25
CA VAL A 72 -9.71 -23.05 2.52
C VAL A 72 -10.95 -22.92 3.42
N GLU A 73 -10.88 -23.39 4.67
CA GLU A 73 -11.99 -23.29 5.63
C GLU A 73 -12.36 -21.84 5.98
N ALA A 74 -11.37 -20.94 6.08
CA ALA A 74 -11.61 -19.52 6.29
C ALA A 74 -12.23 -18.87 5.04
N ILE A 75 -11.68 -19.16 3.86
CA ILE A 75 -12.09 -18.54 2.58
C ILE A 75 -13.50 -18.96 2.19
N LYS A 76 -13.92 -20.20 2.46
CA LYS A 76 -15.29 -20.69 2.22
C LYS A 76 -16.39 -19.89 2.93
N LYS A 77 -16.05 -19.11 3.96
CA LYS A 77 -17.00 -18.34 4.77
C LYS A 77 -17.25 -16.92 4.23
N VAL A 78 -16.40 -16.43 3.33
CA VAL A 78 -16.37 -15.01 2.92
C VAL A 78 -16.65 -14.82 1.43
N ASP A 79 -16.87 -13.57 1.02
CA ASP A 79 -17.07 -13.19 -0.38
C ASP A 79 -15.80 -12.61 -1.00
N VAL A 80 -14.99 -11.92 -0.19
CA VAL A 80 -13.78 -11.21 -0.64
C VAL A 80 -12.60 -11.57 0.26
N VAL A 81 -11.43 -11.72 -0.36
CA VAL A 81 -10.16 -11.93 0.33
C VAL A 81 -9.24 -10.75 0.05
N ILE A 82 -8.69 -10.14 1.10
CA ILE A 82 -7.70 -9.07 1.03
C ILE A 82 -6.42 -9.54 1.73
N SER A 83 -5.36 -9.72 0.95
CA SER A 83 -4.02 -10.03 1.44
C SER A 83 -3.25 -8.75 1.67
N THR A 84 -2.75 -8.56 2.88
CA THR A 84 -1.86 -7.46 3.28
C THR A 84 -0.60 -8.02 3.92
N VAL A 85 -0.16 -9.20 3.48
CA VAL A 85 1.04 -9.87 3.98
C VAL A 85 2.29 -9.03 3.70
N GLY A 86 3.28 -9.14 4.59
CA GLY A 86 4.51 -8.36 4.52
C GLY A 86 5.47 -8.82 3.42
N LEU A 87 6.59 -8.10 3.29
CA LEU A 87 7.62 -8.32 2.27
C LEU A 87 8.09 -9.79 2.22
N ASP A 88 8.37 -10.37 3.38
CA ASP A 88 8.90 -11.74 3.51
C ASP A 88 7.91 -12.82 3.03
N GLN A 89 6.62 -12.50 2.99
CA GLN A 89 5.54 -13.43 2.63
C GLN A 89 4.91 -13.10 1.27
N LEU A 90 5.43 -12.11 0.54
CA LEU A 90 4.97 -11.81 -0.82
C LEU A 90 5.05 -13.03 -1.76
N PRO A 91 6.12 -13.86 -1.74
CA PRO A 91 6.20 -15.05 -2.60
C PRO A 91 5.16 -16.12 -2.24
N ASP A 92 4.67 -16.11 -0.99
CA ASP A 92 3.79 -17.15 -0.45
C ASP A 92 2.31 -16.93 -0.73
N GLN A 93 1.96 -15.91 -1.51
CA GLN A 93 0.57 -15.66 -1.90
C GLN A 93 0.03 -16.70 -2.89
N ASP A 94 0.90 -17.53 -3.48
CA ASP A 94 0.53 -18.73 -4.23
C ASP A 94 -0.39 -19.67 -3.43
N LYS A 95 -0.16 -19.78 -2.11
CA LYS A 95 -0.99 -20.55 -1.18
C LYS A 95 -2.40 -19.98 -1.04
N ILE A 96 -2.51 -18.65 -1.01
CA ILE A 96 -3.82 -17.96 -0.97
C ILE A 96 -4.56 -18.23 -2.29
N ILE A 97 -3.87 -18.12 -3.43
CA ILE A 97 -4.45 -18.37 -4.75
C ILE A 97 -4.98 -19.81 -4.84
N ALA A 98 -4.18 -20.80 -4.44
CA ALA A 98 -4.60 -22.20 -4.42
C ALA A 98 -5.84 -22.43 -3.54
N ALA A 99 -5.87 -21.83 -2.34
CA ALA A 99 -7.00 -21.96 -1.43
C ALA A 99 -8.25 -21.25 -1.94
N ILE A 100 -8.12 -20.08 -2.59
CA ILE A 100 -9.23 -19.38 -3.26
C ILE A 100 -9.82 -20.26 -4.36
N LYS A 101 -8.95 -20.88 -5.18
CA LYS A 101 -9.39 -21.75 -6.28
C LYS A 101 -10.17 -22.95 -5.78
N GLU A 102 -9.69 -23.61 -4.73
CA GLU A 102 -10.39 -24.75 -4.11
C GLU A 102 -11.71 -24.34 -3.45
N ALA A 103 -11.75 -23.17 -2.79
CA ALA A 103 -12.95 -22.68 -2.12
C ALA A 103 -14.06 -22.32 -3.12
N GLY A 104 -13.73 -21.72 -4.26
CA GLY A 104 -14.63 -21.51 -5.39
C GLY A 104 -15.73 -20.46 -5.19
N ASN A 105 -15.78 -19.79 -4.04
CA ASN A 105 -16.83 -18.82 -3.66
C ASN A 105 -16.39 -17.36 -3.65
N VAL A 106 -15.10 -17.07 -3.91
CA VAL A 106 -14.55 -15.70 -3.82
C VAL A 106 -14.95 -14.87 -5.03
N LYS A 107 -15.56 -13.71 -4.76
CA LYS A 107 -16.02 -12.72 -5.75
C LYS A 107 -14.98 -11.66 -6.07
N ARG A 108 -14.00 -11.45 -5.19
CA ARG A 108 -12.87 -10.55 -5.43
C ARG A 108 -11.67 -10.91 -4.55
N PHE A 109 -10.48 -10.90 -5.15
CA PHE A 109 -9.21 -11.02 -4.46
C PHE A 109 -8.39 -9.73 -4.62
N PHE A 110 -7.89 -9.23 -3.49
CA PHE A 110 -6.92 -8.14 -3.44
C PHE A 110 -5.59 -8.71 -2.94
N PRO A 111 -4.59 -8.96 -3.81
CA PRO A 111 -3.26 -9.36 -3.36
C PRO A 111 -2.53 -8.22 -2.65
N SER A 112 -1.43 -8.55 -1.97
CA SER A 112 -0.58 -7.58 -1.26
C SER A 112 0.20 -6.70 -2.23
N GLU A 113 -0.47 -5.65 -2.68
CA GLU A 113 0.00 -4.67 -3.68
C GLU A 113 0.46 -3.38 -2.99
N PHE A 114 -0.48 -2.52 -2.60
CA PHE A 114 -0.35 -1.34 -1.72
C PHE A 114 0.97 -0.54 -1.86
N GLY A 115 1.31 -0.19 -3.11
CA GLY A 115 2.50 0.59 -3.44
C GLY A 115 2.52 1.02 -4.89
N ASN A 116 3.69 0.98 -5.52
CA ASN A 116 3.86 1.21 -6.95
C ASN A 116 3.12 0.16 -7.79
N ASP A 117 2.75 0.52 -9.01
CA ASP A 117 2.27 -0.43 -10.00
C ASP A 117 3.45 -1.24 -10.57
N VAL A 118 3.55 -2.50 -10.15
CA VAL A 118 4.71 -3.36 -10.46
C VAL A 118 4.85 -3.74 -11.94
N ASP A 119 3.82 -3.54 -12.75
CA ASP A 119 3.88 -3.74 -14.20
C ASP A 119 4.37 -2.47 -14.95
N ARG A 120 4.57 -1.34 -14.23
CA ARG A 120 4.92 -0.02 -14.81
C ARG A 120 6.04 0.68 -14.04
N VAL A 121 7.13 -0.06 -13.78
CA VAL A 121 8.29 0.42 -13.02
C VAL A 121 9.59 0.30 -13.81
N HIS A 122 10.51 1.24 -13.57
CA HIS A 122 11.88 1.25 -14.07
C HIS A 122 12.86 1.02 -12.92
N ALA A 123 12.53 0.05 -12.06
CA ALA A 123 13.24 -0.24 -10.82
C ALA A 123 14.62 -0.89 -11.04
N VAL A 124 15.52 -0.65 -10.10
CA VAL A 124 16.82 -1.32 -9.97
C VAL A 124 16.81 -2.34 -8.85
N GLU A 125 17.89 -3.11 -8.73
CA GLU A 125 17.94 -4.22 -7.80
C GLU A 125 17.75 -3.86 -6.33
N THR A 126 17.35 -4.92 -5.62
CA THR A 126 16.60 -4.98 -4.37
C THR A 126 15.09 -4.81 -4.60
N VAL A 127 14.58 -3.59 -4.86
CA VAL A 127 13.12 -3.42 -5.07
C VAL A 127 12.62 -4.08 -6.35
N LYS A 128 13.43 -4.11 -7.43
CA LYS A 128 13.07 -4.79 -8.68
C LYS A 128 12.67 -6.25 -8.45
N THR A 129 13.41 -6.97 -7.60
CA THR A 129 13.10 -8.36 -7.23
C THR A 129 11.75 -8.45 -6.50
N ALA A 130 11.48 -7.56 -5.54
CA ALA A 130 10.19 -7.52 -4.85
C ALA A 130 9.02 -7.19 -5.79
N PHE A 131 9.21 -6.27 -6.74
CA PHE A 131 8.21 -5.96 -7.77
C PHE A 131 7.97 -7.12 -8.72
N ALA A 132 9.01 -7.84 -9.14
CA ALA A 132 8.87 -9.03 -9.99
C ALA A 132 8.06 -10.13 -9.30
N ILE A 133 8.25 -10.33 -7.99
CA ILE A 133 7.44 -11.29 -7.20
C ILE A 133 5.95 -10.91 -7.26
N LYS A 134 5.60 -9.64 -7.05
CA LYS A 134 4.21 -9.18 -7.15
C LYS A 134 3.65 -9.32 -8.56
N ALA A 135 4.42 -8.98 -9.59
CA ALA A 135 4.01 -9.17 -10.98
C ALA A 135 3.71 -10.65 -11.28
N ASN A 136 4.53 -11.58 -10.77
CA ASN A 136 4.27 -13.01 -10.89
C ASN A 136 2.98 -13.44 -10.16
N ILE A 137 2.71 -12.89 -8.98
CA ILE A 137 1.43 -13.10 -8.27
C ILE A 137 0.26 -12.60 -9.11
N ARG A 138 0.35 -11.43 -9.75
CA ARG A 138 -0.70 -10.94 -10.67
C ARG A 138 -0.96 -11.94 -11.79
N ARG A 139 0.10 -12.39 -12.48
CA ARG A 139 -0.01 -13.39 -13.56
C ARG A 139 -0.65 -14.70 -13.08
N ALA A 140 -0.33 -15.16 -11.86
CA ALA A 140 -0.94 -16.36 -11.28
C ALA A 140 -2.43 -16.17 -10.97
N VAL A 141 -2.83 -15.02 -10.40
CA VAL A 141 -4.24 -14.67 -10.16
C VAL A 141 -5.03 -14.63 -11.48
N GLU A 142 -4.48 -13.98 -12.50
CA GLU A 142 -5.06 -13.88 -13.84
C GLU A 142 -5.21 -15.24 -14.51
N ALA A 143 -4.17 -16.08 -14.47
CA ALA A 143 -4.16 -17.42 -15.06
C ALA A 143 -5.22 -18.35 -14.44
N GLU A 144 -5.48 -18.22 -13.14
CA GLU A 144 -6.50 -18.99 -12.44
C GLU A 144 -7.94 -18.47 -12.67
N GLY A 145 -8.08 -17.33 -13.36
CA GLY A 145 -9.36 -16.68 -13.61
C GLY A 145 -10.02 -16.14 -12.34
N ILE A 146 -9.22 -15.82 -11.31
CA ILE A 146 -9.73 -15.30 -10.04
C ILE A 146 -10.11 -13.82 -10.23
N PRO A 147 -11.34 -13.40 -9.92
CA PRO A 147 -11.73 -11.99 -9.95
C PRO A 147 -10.82 -11.14 -9.05
N TYR A 148 -10.24 -10.06 -9.56
CA TYR A 148 -9.21 -9.31 -8.80
C TYR A 148 -9.38 -7.79 -8.83
N THR A 149 -8.72 -7.15 -7.88
CA THR A 149 -8.39 -5.72 -7.91
C THR A 149 -6.97 -5.53 -7.39
N TYR A 150 -6.10 -4.85 -8.14
CA TYR A 150 -4.75 -4.51 -7.70
C TYR A 150 -4.73 -3.07 -7.22
N VAL A 151 -4.35 -2.82 -5.96
CA VAL A 151 -4.36 -1.45 -5.40
C VAL A 151 -2.97 -0.84 -5.49
N SER A 152 -2.79 0.13 -6.39
CA SER A 152 -1.59 0.96 -6.46
C SER A 152 -1.78 2.21 -5.63
N SER A 153 -1.39 2.14 -4.36
CA SER A 153 -1.57 3.20 -3.37
C SER A 153 -0.40 4.18 -3.28
N ASN A 154 0.66 3.98 -4.05
CA ASN A 154 1.86 4.84 -4.05
C ASN A 154 2.56 4.90 -2.68
N LEU A 155 3.10 6.05 -2.26
CA LEU A 155 3.84 6.17 -1.01
C LEU A 155 2.90 6.37 0.18
N PHE A 156 3.21 5.71 1.29
CA PHE A 156 2.53 5.88 2.57
C PHE A 156 2.92 7.21 3.25
N SER A 157 1.95 8.06 3.52
CA SER A 157 2.21 9.38 4.12
C SER A 157 2.85 9.25 5.50
N GLY A 158 2.31 8.41 6.38
CA GLY A 158 2.84 8.15 7.71
C GLY A 158 4.18 7.42 7.74
N TYR A 159 4.65 6.89 6.61
CA TYR A 159 6.01 6.34 6.49
C TYR A 159 7.01 7.36 5.94
N PHE A 160 6.65 8.07 4.86
CA PHE A 160 7.60 8.93 4.14
C PHE A 160 7.57 10.39 4.60
N LEU A 161 6.42 10.96 4.92
CA LEU A 161 6.32 12.40 5.23
C LEU A 161 6.88 12.81 6.61
N PRO A 162 6.84 12.00 7.68
CA PRO A 162 7.45 12.36 8.97
C PRO A 162 8.94 12.65 8.91
N THR A 163 9.64 12.22 7.86
CA THR A 163 11.06 12.50 7.65
C THR A 163 11.31 13.28 6.36
N LEU A 164 10.26 13.77 5.69
CA LEU A 164 10.34 14.39 4.36
C LEU A 164 11.07 13.49 3.34
N ALA A 165 10.78 12.20 3.40
CA ALA A 165 11.40 11.12 2.63
C ALA A 165 12.93 11.05 2.76
N GLN A 166 13.47 11.45 3.92
CA GLN A 166 14.89 11.29 4.27
C GLN A 166 15.07 9.99 5.10
N PRO A 167 15.65 8.91 4.53
CA PRO A 167 15.60 7.57 5.13
C PRO A 167 16.22 7.43 6.53
N GLU A 168 17.17 8.28 6.89
CA GLU A 168 17.92 8.22 8.15
C GLU A 168 17.58 9.37 9.11
N ALA A 169 16.62 10.22 8.75
CA ALA A 169 16.21 11.32 9.62
C ALA A 169 15.18 10.83 10.66
N ALA A 170 15.24 11.40 11.87
CA ALA A 170 14.26 11.12 12.94
C ALA A 170 13.03 12.05 12.89
N ALA A 171 13.10 13.14 12.12
CA ALA A 171 12.07 14.17 11.97
C ALA A 171 12.28 14.90 10.64
N PRO A 172 11.35 15.75 10.19
CA PRO A 172 11.54 16.52 8.96
C PRO A 172 12.75 17.48 9.11
N PRO A 173 13.63 17.57 8.10
CA PRO A 173 14.84 18.37 8.19
C PRO A 173 14.54 19.87 8.33
N ARG A 174 15.33 20.59 9.15
CA ARG A 174 15.18 22.05 9.35
C ARG A 174 16.40 22.87 8.90
N ASP A 175 17.44 22.23 8.38
CA ASP A 175 18.67 22.89 7.91
C ASP A 175 19.08 22.45 6.51
N THR A 176 19.18 21.15 6.27
CA THR A 176 19.66 20.56 5.00
C THR A 176 18.75 19.42 4.58
N VAL A 177 18.45 19.33 3.29
CA VAL A 177 17.64 18.25 2.70
C VAL A 177 18.35 17.66 1.50
N THR A 178 18.32 16.33 1.40
CA THR A 178 18.83 15.60 0.24
C THR A 178 17.68 15.35 -0.75
N ILE A 179 17.91 15.72 -2.00
CA ILE A 179 16.96 15.56 -3.11
C ILE A 179 17.56 14.58 -4.10
N LEU A 180 16.81 13.51 -4.41
CA LEU A 180 17.23 12.50 -5.37
C LEU A 180 16.94 12.99 -6.79
N GLY A 181 17.94 12.88 -7.68
CA GLY A 181 17.84 13.39 -9.05
C GLY A 181 17.81 14.92 -9.10
N ASP A 182 17.01 15.45 -10.02
CA ASP A 182 16.76 16.89 -10.16
C ASP A 182 15.63 17.41 -9.24
N GLY A 183 14.92 16.50 -8.57
CA GLY A 183 13.80 16.81 -7.69
C GLY A 183 12.48 17.15 -8.38
N ASN A 184 12.38 17.04 -9.71
CA ASN A 184 11.21 17.50 -10.48
C ASN A 184 10.20 16.40 -10.80
N ARG A 185 10.60 15.12 -10.73
CA ARG A 185 9.65 14.01 -10.90
C ARG A 185 8.65 13.98 -9.76
N LYS A 186 7.38 13.73 -10.09
CA LYS A 186 6.29 13.75 -9.13
C LYS A 186 6.10 12.38 -8.47
N ALA A 187 6.07 12.40 -7.15
CA ALA A 187 5.64 11.33 -6.28
C ALA A 187 4.21 11.58 -5.79
N ILE A 188 3.61 10.55 -5.21
CA ILE A 188 2.24 10.59 -4.69
C ILE A 188 2.26 9.97 -3.30
N PHE A 189 1.72 10.70 -2.33
CA PHE A 189 1.71 10.32 -0.92
C PHE A 189 0.27 10.20 -0.44
N ASN A 190 -0.15 9.05 0.03
CA ASN A 190 -1.52 8.84 0.50
C ASN A 190 -1.52 8.43 1.97
N LYS A 191 -2.44 9.00 2.74
CA LYS A 191 -2.61 8.64 4.14
C LYS A 191 -3.18 7.23 4.24
N GLU A 192 -2.70 6.44 5.19
CA GLU A 192 -3.01 5.02 5.27
C GLU A 192 -4.50 4.75 5.50
N GLU A 193 -5.18 5.61 6.26
CA GLU A 193 -6.65 5.58 6.44
C GLU A 193 -7.40 5.84 5.13
N ASP A 194 -6.90 6.73 4.28
CA ASP A 194 -7.50 7.02 2.97
C ASP A 194 -7.28 5.84 2.01
N ILE A 195 -6.11 5.20 2.06
CA ILE A 195 -5.83 3.96 1.32
C ILE A 195 -6.80 2.86 1.75
N GLY A 196 -7.05 2.73 3.05
CA GLY A 196 -8.08 1.85 3.59
C GLY A 196 -9.46 2.15 3.00
N THR A 197 -9.88 3.40 3.08
CA THR A 197 -11.18 3.86 2.58
C THR A 197 -11.35 3.55 1.08
N TYR A 198 -10.41 3.97 0.22
CA TYR A 198 -10.49 3.72 -1.22
C TYR A 198 -10.44 2.23 -1.56
N THR A 199 -9.64 1.44 -0.84
CA THR A 199 -9.58 -0.03 -1.04
C THR A 199 -10.95 -0.66 -0.79
N ILE A 200 -11.61 -0.29 0.32
CA ILE A 200 -12.92 -0.84 0.68
C ILE A 200 -14.02 -0.36 -0.25
N ARG A 201 -13.96 0.89 -0.73
CA ARG A 201 -14.89 1.41 -1.76
C ARG A 201 -14.86 0.57 -3.04
N ALA A 202 -13.71 0.01 -3.38
CA ALA A 202 -13.53 -0.81 -4.57
C ALA A 202 -13.95 -2.28 -4.43
N VAL A 203 -14.29 -2.77 -3.24
CA VAL A 203 -14.59 -4.19 -2.98
C VAL A 203 -15.78 -4.68 -3.80
N GLU A 204 -16.85 -3.90 -3.85
CA GLU A 204 -18.12 -4.27 -4.49
C GLU A 204 -18.32 -3.54 -5.82
N ASP A 205 -17.42 -2.62 -6.19
CA ASP A 205 -17.57 -1.81 -7.40
C ASP A 205 -17.27 -2.66 -8.66
N PRO A 206 -18.21 -2.79 -9.61
CA PRO A 206 -17.95 -3.49 -10.86
C PRO A 206 -16.92 -2.77 -11.74
N ARG A 207 -16.73 -1.45 -11.58
CA ARG A 207 -15.76 -0.65 -12.35
C ARG A 207 -14.31 -1.00 -12.01
N THR A 208 -14.08 -1.64 -10.86
CA THR A 208 -12.75 -2.07 -10.41
C THR A 208 -12.50 -3.55 -10.65
N LEU A 209 -13.48 -4.30 -11.20
CA LEU A 209 -13.35 -5.73 -11.48
C LEU A 209 -12.27 -5.98 -12.53
N ASN A 210 -11.26 -6.76 -12.15
CA ASN A 210 -10.11 -7.09 -12.97
C ASN A 210 -9.35 -5.84 -13.44
N LYS A 211 -9.20 -4.87 -12.52
CA LYS A 211 -8.51 -3.59 -12.76
C LYS A 211 -7.43 -3.33 -11.71
N ILE A 212 -6.52 -2.44 -12.09
CA ILE A 212 -5.66 -1.73 -11.16
C ILE A 212 -6.42 -0.47 -10.68
N LEU A 213 -6.63 -0.36 -9.37
CA LEU A 213 -7.11 0.85 -8.72
C LEU A 213 -5.91 1.71 -8.34
N TYR A 214 -5.73 2.84 -9.02
CA TYR A 214 -4.71 3.82 -8.70
C TYR A 214 -5.26 4.85 -7.72
N ILE A 215 -4.49 5.21 -6.68
CA ILE A 215 -4.86 6.27 -5.74
C ILE A 215 -3.94 7.46 -6.02
N ARG A 216 -4.38 8.38 -6.88
CA ARG A 216 -3.65 9.58 -7.33
C ARG A 216 -4.44 10.87 -7.07
N PRO A 217 -4.91 11.13 -5.85
CA PRO A 217 -5.65 12.36 -5.56
C PRO A 217 -4.78 13.59 -5.84
N PRO A 218 -5.28 14.60 -6.59
CA PRO A 218 -4.47 15.73 -7.07
C PRO A 218 -3.74 16.50 -5.96
N GLY A 219 -4.35 16.64 -4.78
CA GLY A 219 -3.77 17.34 -3.64
C GLY A 219 -2.56 16.65 -2.99
N ASN A 220 -2.19 15.46 -3.46
CA ASN A 220 -1.11 14.62 -2.92
C ASN A 220 0.02 14.36 -3.92
N ILE A 221 -0.02 14.99 -5.09
CA ILE A 221 0.97 14.81 -6.14
C ILE A 221 2.03 15.92 -6.06
N TYR A 222 3.23 15.59 -5.61
CA TYR A 222 4.32 16.54 -5.40
C TYR A 222 5.61 16.09 -6.07
N SER A 223 6.33 17.02 -6.69
CA SER A 223 7.76 16.82 -6.89
C SER A 223 8.50 16.97 -5.56
N PHE A 224 9.73 16.45 -5.46
CA PHE A 224 10.51 16.61 -4.23
C PHE A 224 10.83 18.11 -3.97
N ASN A 225 11.06 18.88 -5.05
CA ASN A 225 11.24 20.33 -4.96
C ASN A 225 10.00 21.04 -4.41
N ASP A 226 8.80 20.65 -4.86
CA ASP A 226 7.54 21.22 -4.37
C ASP A 226 7.31 20.85 -2.90
N LEU A 227 7.58 19.59 -2.52
CA LEU A 227 7.46 19.10 -1.15
C LEU A 227 8.40 19.87 -0.18
N VAL A 228 9.66 20.08 -0.58
CA VAL A 228 10.61 20.88 0.20
C VAL A 228 10.14 22.33 0.32
N SER A 229 9.68 22.93 -0.78
CA SER A 229 9.21 24.32 -0.78
C SER A 229 7.97 24.50 0.11
N LEU A 230 7.08 23.51 0.11
CA LEU A 230 5.92 23.46 1.00
C LEU A 230 6.34 23.42 2.48
N TRP A 231 7.34 22.59 2.79
CA TRP A 231 7.90 22.51 4.13
C TRP A 231 8.61 23.80 4.57
N GLU A 232 9.45 24.39 3.72
CA GLU A 232 10.13 25.67 3.96
C GLU A 232 9.14 26.79 4.30
N LYS A 233 8.01 26.85 3.58
CA LYS A 233 6.91 27.79 3.86
C LYS A 233 6.32 27.59 5.25
N LYS A 234 6.13 26.33 5.70
CA LYS A 234 5.57 26.02 7.01
C LYS A 234 6.51 26.36 8.15
N ILE A 235 7.81 26.13 7.99
CA ILE A 235 8.82 26.41 9.02
C ILE A 235 9.38 27.84 8.96
N GLY A 236 9.02 28.62 7.95
CA GLY A 236 9.51 29.99 7.75
C GLY A 236 11.01 30.09 7.46
N LYS A 237 11.61 29.04 6.89
CA LYS A 237 13.06 28.94 6.67
C LYS A 237 13.37 28.15 5.39
N THR A 238 14.26 28.70 4.57
CA THR A 238 14.83 28.01 3.41
C THR A 238 15.88 26.99 3.84
N LEU A 239 15.82 25.78 3.27
CA LEU A 239 16.76 24.71 3.54
C LEU A 239 17.91 24.73 2.52
N LYS A 240 19.09 24.28 2.95
CA LYS A 240 20.15 23.93 2.01
C LYS A 240 19.75 22.64 1.27
N ARG A 241 19.53 22.74 -0.04
CA ARG A 241 19.16 21.60 -0.89
C ARG A 241 20.42 20.96 -1.48
N ILE A 242 20.60 19.67 -1.25
CA ILE A 242 21.70 18.86 -1.80
C ILE A 242 21.10 17.88 -2.80
N TYR A 243 21.48 18.01 -4.07
CA TYR A 243 21.02 17.12 -5.13
C TYR A 243 21.97 15.94 -5.30
N VAL A 244 21.42 14.73 -5.38
CA VAL A 244 22.16 13.49 -5.61
C VAL A 244 21.85 13.02 -7.01
N SER A 245 22.86 12.97 -7.89
CA SER A 245 22.69 12.48 -9.25
C SER A 245 22.19 11.03 -9.26
N GLU A 246 21.57 10.61 -10.36
CA GLU A 246 21.17 9.20 -10.54
C GLU A 246 22.38 8.27 -10.38
N GLU A 247 23.52 8.60 -10.97
CA GLU A 247 24.76 7.81 -10.86
C GLU A 247 25.21 7.62 -9.41
N GLN A 248 25.24 8.71 -8.63
CA GLN A 248 25.62 8.64 -7.22
C GLN A 248 24.59 7.87 -6.39
N LEU A 249 23.28 8.02 -6.67
CA LEU A 249 22.25 7.24 -6.01
C LEU A 249 22.39 5.74 -6.30
N LEU A 250 22.67 5.36 -7.56
CA LEU A 250 22.91 3.97 -7.92
C LEU A 250 24.13 3.39 -7.22
N LYS A 251 25.18 4.18 -7.01
CA LYS A 251 26.33 3.80 -6.18
C LYS A 251 25.93 3.59 -4.73
N ASN A 252 25.20 4.55 -4.14
CA ASN A 252 24.71 4.46 -2.76
C ASN A 252 23.85 3.21 -2.54
N ILE A 253 22.98 2.86 -3.50
CA ILE A 253 22.14 1.66 -3.44
C ILE A 253 23.01 0.39 -3.37
N ARG A 254 24.07 0.28 -4.17
CA ARG A 254 24.94 -0.91 -4.17
C ARG A 254 25.65 -1.10 -2.82
N GLU A 255 26.13 0.01 -2.26
CA GLU A 255 26.94 0.05 -1.04
C GLU A 255 26.11 -0.05 0.26
N ALA A 256 24.84 0.35 0.23
CA ALA A 256 23.97 0.32 1.42
C ALA A 256 23.63 -1.10 1.92
N ALA A 257 23.38 -1.22 3.22
CA ALA A 257 22.80 -2.41 3.84
C ALA A 257 21.26 -2.37 3.81
N VAL A 258 20.62 -3.53 4.01
CA VAL A 258 19.16 -3.60 4.27
C VAL A 258 18.90 -3.05 5.68
N PRO A 259 17.87 -2.21 5.90
CA PRO A 259 16.78 -1.85 4.98
C PRO A 259 17.03 -0.63 4.09
N LEU A 260 18.06 0.18 4.35
CA LEU A 260 18.34 1.43 3.62
C LEU A 260 18.44 1.22 2.10
N LYS A 261 19.12 0.15 1.69
CA LYS A 261 19.24 -0.27 0.29
C LYS A 261 17.87 -0.39 -0.41
N LEU A 262 16.88 -0.99 0.25
CA LEU A 262 15.53 -1.12 -0.29
C LEU A 262 14.86 0.26 -0.43
N ILE A 263 14.94 1.10 0.61
CA ILE A 263 14.36 2.43 0.62
C ILE A 263 14.96 3.31 -0.49
N LEU A 264 16.27 3.29 -0.67
CA LEU A 264 16.95 4.04 -1.74
C LEU A 264 16.55 3.53 -3.14
N SER A 265 16.40 2.22 -3.32
CA SER A 265 15.94 1.65 -4.60
C SER A 265 14.48 2.02 -4.93
N ILE A 266 13.60 2.10 -3.93
CA ILE A 266 12.24 2.67 -4.08
C ILE A 266 12.35 4.16 -4.45
N GLY A 267 13.19 4.91 -3.72
CA GLY A 267 13.42 6.32 -3.98
C GLY A 267 13.92 6.60 -5.40
N HIS A 268 14.77 5.74 -5.96
CA HIS A 268 15.19 5.82 -7.37
C HIS A 268 14.02 5.64 -8.34
N SER A 269 13.23 4.57 -8.19
CA SER A 269 12.05 4.31 -9.03
C SER A 269 11.05 5.48 -8.98
N VAL A 270 10.81 6.05 -7.80
CA VAL A 270 9.81 7.11 -7.62
C VAL A 270 10.35 8.49 -8.00
N PHE A 271 11.45 8.93 -7.38
CA PHE A 271 11.92 10.32 -7.49
C PHE A 271 12.87 10.56 -8.68
N VAL A 272 13.45 9.51 -9.28
CA VAL A 272 14.33 9.64 -10.45
C VAL A 272 13.64 9.17 -11.72
N LYS A 273 12.98 8.00 -11.69
CA LYS A 273 12.25 7.48 -12.85
C LYS A 273 10.82 7.99 -12.98
N GLY A 274 10.23 8.48 -11.89
CA GLY A 274 8.89 9.06 -11.91
C GLY A 274 7.80 8.01 -12.04
N ASP A 275 8.02 6.78 -11.57
CA ASP A 275 7.12 5.63 -11.82
C ASP A 275 5.72 5.78 -11.21
N HIS A 276 5.45 6.83 -10.44
CA HIS A 276 4.10 7.16 -9.99
C HIS A 276 3.29 7.95 -11.01
N THR A 277 3.95 8.64 -11.95
CA THR A 277 3.32 9.66 -12.82
C THR A 277 3.85 9.67 -14.25
N ASN A 278 4.77 8.79 -14.62
CA ASN A 278 5.37 8.73 -15.97
C ASN A 278 4.54 7.93 -16.99
N PHE A 279 3.28 7.61 -16.66
CA PHE A 279 2.33 6.94 -17.54
C PHE A 279 0.90 7.41 -17.27
N GLU A 280 0.09 7.35 -18.33
CA GLU A 280 -1.35 7.59 -18.29
C GLU A 280 -2.11 6.33 -17.85
N ILE A 281 -3.15 6.51 -17.05
CA ILE A 281 -4.04 5.40 -16.67
C ILE A 281 -5.03 5.18 -17.80
N GLU A 282 -4.92 4.05 -18.50
CA GLU A 282 -5.90 3.68 -19.51
C GLU A 282 -7.04 2.83 -18.91
N PRO A 283 -8.30 3.05 -19.31
CA PRO A 283 -9.44 2.25 -18.87
C PRO A 283 -9.30 0.75 -19.16
N SER A 284 -8.44 0.38 -20.12
CA SER A 284 -8.12 -1.01 -20.48
C SER A 284 -7.57 -1.80 -19.28
N PHE A 285 -6.74 -1.17 -18.44
CA PHE A 285 -6.07 -1.85 -17.32
C PHE A 285 -6.40 -1.27 -15.95
N GLY A 286 -6.82 -0.02 -15.84
CA GLY A 286 -7.03 0.59 -14.53
C GLY A 286 -7.92 1.81 -14.50
N VAL A 287 -8.15 2.27 -13.28
CA VAL A 287 -9.07 3.34 -12.92
C VAL A 287 -8.49 4.15 -11.76
N GLU A 288 -8.81 5.44 -11.69
CA GLU A 288 -8.32 6.34 -10.64
C GLU A 288 -9.38 6.49 -9.52
N ALA A 289 -8.96 6.32 -8.27
CA ALA A 289 -9.84 6.20 -7.13
C ALA A 289 -10.55 7.52 -6.77
N SER A 290 -9.87 8.66 -6.84
CA SER A 290 -10.48 9.97 -6.54
C SER A 290 -11.48 10.42 -7.61
N GLU A 291 -11.31 9.98 -8.86
CA GLU A 291 -12.31 10.13 -9.92
C GLU A 291 -13.52 9.21 -9.73
N LEU A 292 -13.29 7.95 -9.32
CA LEU A 292 -14.37 7.00 -9.08
C LEU A 292 -15.21 7.30 -7.83
N TYR A 293 -14.58 7.90 -6.82
CA TYR A 293 -15.14 8.17 -5.50
C TYR A 293 -14.86 9.61 -5.04
N PRO A 294 -15.37 10.63 -5.76
CA PRO A 294 -15.08 12.04 -5.47
C PRO A 294 -15.66 12.52 -4.13
N ASP A 295 -16.53 11.71 -3.51
CA ASP A 295 -17.10 11.97 -2.18
C ASP A 295 -16.14 11.62 -1.03
N VAL A 296 -15.08 10.84 -1.29
CA VAL A 296 -14.05 10.54 -0.28
C VAL A 296 -13.19 11.78 -0.04
N LYS A 297 -13.26 12.32 1.18
CA LYS A 297 -12.42 13.42 1.63
C LYS A 297 -11.06 12.88 2.08
N TYR A 298 -10.10 12.83 1.16
CA TYR A 298 -8.74 12.40 1.46
C TYR A 298 -7.97 13.51 2.22
N SER A 299 -7.00 13.09 3.03
CA SER A 299 -6.06 13.97 3.72
C SER A 299 -4.97 14.42 2.74
N SER A 300 -4.79 15.72 2.61
CA SER A 300 -3.76 16.29 1.76
C SER A 300 -2.36 16.23 2.40
N VAL A 301 -1.30 16.21 1.58
CA VAL A 301 0.09 16.37 2.07
C VAL A 301 0.27 17.67 2.86
N ASP A 302 -0.41 18.75 2.46
CA ASP A 302 -0.37 20.02 3.18
C ASP A 302 -0.93 19.90 4.60
N GLU A 303 -2.11 19.29 4.75
CA GLU A 303 -2.73 19.02 6.04
C GLU A 303 -1.89 18.08 6.90
N PHE A 304 -1.32 17.03 6.31
CA PHE A 304 -0.42 16.12 7.04
C PHE A 304 0.79 16.88 7.59
N LEU A 305 1.45 17.68 6.75
CA LEU A 305 2.64 18.41 7.16
C LEU A 305 2.35 19.45 8.24
N ASN A 306 1.14 20.01 8.33
CA ASN A 306 0.74 20.90 9.43
C ASN A 306 0.79 20.22 10.81
N GLN A 307 0.66 18.90 10.88
CA GLN A 307 0.64 18.14 12.14
C GLN A 307 2.06 17.88 12.69
N VAL A 308 3.09 18.08 11.86
CA VAL A 308 4.49 17.78 12.19
C VAL A 308 5.42 19.01 12.19
N VAL A 309 4.86 20.22 12.02
CA VAL A 309 5.59 21.51 12.06
C VAL A 309 6.27 21.74 13.41
#